data_AF-H4EZY0-F1
#
_entry.id   AF-H4EZY0-F1
#
_cell.length_a   1.000
_cell.length_b   1.000
_cell.length_c   1.000
_cell.angle_alpha   90.00
_cell.angle_beta   90.00
_cell.angle_gamma   90.00
#
_symmetry.space_group_name_H-M   'P 1'
#
loop_
_entity.id
_entity.type
_entity.pdbx_description
1 polymer ?
#
loop_
_entity_poly.entity_id
_entity_poly.type
_entity_poly.pdbx_seq_one_letter_code
_entity_poly.pdbx_strand_id
1 'polypeptide(L)'
;MQIIETRVREGNGVKAGFTVDFIGDGNERISVEMAQSGNNALTRDNAVQKARVILLQAGSFNPTEKGGEGKQDSDAPSEASEAVKSLNQERKDDNRSGSALQEGLEDSFPASDPVSATYTSTAATEQKPEQNH
;
A
#
# COMPACT_ATOMS: atom_id res chain seq x y z
N MET A 1 -5.77 -4.97 -17.71
CA MET A 1 -7.03 -4.28 -17.43
C MET A 1 -6.80 -3.03 -16.59
N GLN A 2 -7.15 -1.85 -17.12
CA GLN A 2 -7.30 -0.62 -16.33
C GLN A 2 -8.79 -0.27 -16.19
N ILE A 3 -9.29 -0.11 -14.96
CA ILE A 3 -10.71 0.22 -14.74
C ILE A 3 -10.97 1.68 -15.14
N ILE A 4 -11.84 1.88 -16.12
CA ILE A 4 -12.28 3.21 -16.59
C ILE A 4 -13.66 3.60 -16.04
N GLU A 5 -14.48 2.61 -15.67
CA GLU A 5 -15.81 2.86 -15.13
C GLU A 5 -16.20 1.81 -14.09
N THR A 6 -16.89 2.25 -13.03
CA THR A 6 -17.50 1.38 -12.02
C THR A 6 -18.98 1.71 -11.91
N ARG A 7 -19.85 0.73 -12.14
CA ARG A 7 -21.31 0.88 -12.01
C ARG A 7 -21.84 0.02 -10.89
N VAL A 8 -22.77 0.57 -10.11
CA VAL A 8 -23.48 -0.16 -9.05
C VAL A 8 -24.95 -0.25 -9.43
N ARG A 9 -25.48 -1.47 -9.46
CA ARG A 9 -26.91 -1.75 -9.63
C ARG A 9 -27.44 -2.48 -8.40
N GLU A 10 -28.64 -2.11 -7.99
CA GLU A 10 -29.40 -2.87 -7.00
C GLU A 10 -30.03 -4.08 -7.70
N GLY A 11 -29.93 -5.25 -7.07
CA GLY A 11 -30.52 -6.48 -7.54
C GLY A 11 -32.02 -6.45 -7.29
N ASN A 12 -32.81 -6.19 -8.33
CA ASN A 12 -34.28 -6.13 -8.25
C ASN A 12 -34.95 -7.53 -8.25
N GLY A 13 -34.29 -8.57 -7.72
CA GLY A 13 -34.70 -9.97 -7.81
C GLY A 13 -35.24 -10.58 -6.50
N VAL A 14 -35.42 -11.92 -6.50
CA VAL A 14 -35.90 -12.74 -5.36
C VAL A 14 -35.00 -12.64 -4.12
N LYS A 15 -33.74 -12.18 -4.28
CA LYS A 15 -32.80 -11.92 -3.19
C LYS A 15 -32.34 -10.46 -3.28
N ALA A 16 -32.47 -9.73 -2.17
CA ALA A 16 -31.89 -8.41 -2.03
C ALA A 16 -30.36 -8.52 -2.18
N GLY A 17 -29.76 -7.62 -2.96
CA GLY A 17 -28.34 -7.67 -3.28
C GLY A 17 -27.86 -6.51 -4.14
N PHE A 18 -26.57 -6.47 -4.41
CA PHE A 18 -25.93 -5.46 -5.25
C PHE A 18 -25.05 -6.13 -6.30
N THR A 19 -25.09 -5.61 -7.51
CA THR A 19 -24.16 -5.96 -8.57
C THR A 19 -23.25 -4.77 -8.83
N VAL A 20 -21.95 -5.01 -8.81
CA VAL A 20 -20.94 -4.01 -9.17
C VAL A 20 -20.25 -4.45 -10.46
N ASP A 21 -20.28 -3.60 -11.49
CA ASP A 21 -19.53 -3.83 -12.71
C ASP A 21 -18.29 -2.96 -12.74
N PHE A 22 -17.16 -3.59 -13.03
CA PHE A 22 -15.90 -2.94 -13.35
C PHE A 22 -15.68 -3.06 -14.85
N ILE A 23 -15.61 -1.94 -15.55
CA ILE A 23 -15.40 -1.88 -17.01
C ILE A 23 -13.96 -1.41 -17.26
N GLY A 24 -13.23 -2.22 -18.01
CA GLY A 24 -11.86 -1.95 -18.41
C GLY A 24 -11.78 -1.15 -19.70
N ASP A 25 -10.62 -0.57 -19.96
CA ASP A 25 -10.26 0.08 -21.22
C ASP A 25 -10.24 -0.88 -22.43
N GLY A 26 -9.96 -2.16 -22.21
CA GLY A 26 -9.86 -3.19 -23.24
C GLY A 26 -11.16 -3.90 -23.65
N ASN A 27 -12.35 -3.31 -23.42
CA ASN A 27 -13.66 -3.98 -23.53
C ASN A 27 -13.89 -5.13 -22.51
N GLU A 28 -13.01 -5.24 -21.51
CA GLU A 28 -13.12 -6.21 -20.44
C GLU A 28 -14.21 -5.76 -19.45
N ARG A 29 -15.03 -6.68 -18.95
CA ARG A 29 -16.02 -6.38 -17.91
C ARG A 29 -16.06 -7.47 -16.86
N ILE A 30 -15.95 -7.05 -15.60
CA ILE A 30 -16.07 -7.92 -14.43
C ILE A 30 -17.34 -7.53 -13.68
N SER A 31 -18.29 -8.46 -13.58
CA SER A 31 -19.53 -8.26 -12.84
C SER A 31 -19.45 -9.06 -11.53
N VAL A 32 -19.47 -8.36 -10.39
CA VAL A 32 -19.47 -8.97 -9.07
C VAL A 32 -20.89 -8.88 -8.49
N GLU A 33 -21.53 -10.03 -8.31
CA GLU A 33 -22.84 -10.12 -7.68
C GLU A 33 -22.70 -10.47 -6.19
N MET A 34 -23.36 -9.70 -5.33
CA MET A 34 -23.33 -9.88 -3.89
C MET A 34 -24.75 -9.98 -3.35
N ALA A 35 -25.06 -11.08 -2.67
CA ALA A 35 -26.32 -11.26 -1.97
C ALA A 35 -26.27 -10.64 -0.58
N GLN A 36 -27.37 -10.02 -0.16
CA GLN A 36 -27.56 -9.57 1.21
C GLN A 36 -27.64 -10.78 2.14
N SER A 37 -26.62 -10.94 2.99
CA SER A 37 -26.59 -11.93 4.05
C SER A 37 -26.89 -11.26 5.38
N GLY A 38 -27.60 -11.95 6.28
CA GLY A 38 -28.25 -11.35 7.46
C GLY A 38 -27.37 -10.50 8.37
N ASN A 39 -26.06 -10.77 8.43
CA ASN A 39 -25.11 -10.02 9.26
C ASN A 39 -24.32 -8.95 8.50
N ASN A 40 -24.48 -8.87 7.18
CA ASN A 40 -23.66 -7.99 6.35
C ASN A 40 -24.55 -7.07 5.52
N ALA A 41 -24.99 -5.98 6.15
CA ALA A 41 -25.76 -4.93 5.49
C ALA A 41 -24.99 -4.47 4.24
N LEU A 42 -25.53 -4.79 3.07
CA LEU A 42 -25.03 -4.30 1.80
C LEU A 42 -25.78 -3.01 1.49
N THR A 43 -25.03 -1.95 1.22
CA THR A 43 -25.55 -0.64 0.81
C THR A 43 -24.81 -0.20 -0.44
N ARG A 44 -25.36 0.78 -1.16
CA ARG A 44 -24.72 1.32 -2.36
C ARG A 44 -23.30 1.84 -2.09
N ASP A 45 -23.10 2.45 -0.92
CA ASP A 45 -21.81 3.00 -0.48
C ASP A 45 -20.76 1.93 -0.20
N ASN A 46 -21.16 0.78 0.38
CA ASN A 46 -20.22 -0.27 0.75
C ASN A 46 -20.06 -1.39 -0.31
N ALA A 47 -20.99 -1.45 -1.27
CA ALA A 47 -20.98 -2.46 -2.33
C ALA A 47 -19.67 -2.44 -3.12
N VAL A 48 -19.18 -1.27 -3.53
CA VAL A 48 -17.94 -1.16 -4.32
C VAL A 48 -16.73 -1.70 -3.56
N GLN A 49 -16.62 -1.35 -2.27
CA GLN A 49 -15.51 -1.80 -1.43
C GLN A 49 -15.54 -3.33 -1.25
N LYS A 50 -16.72 -3.89 -0.97
CA LYS A 50 -16.90 -5.35 -0.84
C LYS A 50 -16.64 -6.09 -2.13
N ALA A 51 -17.07 -5.54 -3.27
CA ALA A 51 -16.82 -6.13 -4.57
C ALA A 51 -15.31 -6.23 -4.87
N ARG A 52 -14.51 -5.24 -4.47
CA ARG A 52 -13.04 -5.30 -4.59
C ARG A 52 -12.43 -6.41 -3.75
N VAL A 53 -12.91 -6.58 -2.51
CA VAL A 53 -12.45 -7.66 -1.62
C VAL A 53 -12.78 -9.02 -2.22
N ILE A 54 -14.01 -9.19 -2.69
CA ILE A 54 -14.44 -10.44 -3.35
C ILE A 54 -13.59 -10.72 -4.58
N LEU A 55 -13.28 -9.69 -5.38
CA LEU A 55 -12.43 -9.86 -6.56
C LEU A 55 -10.98 -10.27 -6.19
N LEU A 56 -10.40 -9.68 -5.15
CA LEU A 56 -9.10 -10.08 -4.62
C LEU A 56 -9.11 -11.54 -4.15
N GLN A 57 -10.15 -11.93 -3.42
CA GLN A 57 -10.34 -13.30 -2.96
C GLN A 57 -10.55 -14.24 -4.14
N ALA A 58 -11.31 -13.82 -5.16
CA ALA A 58 -11.54 -14.59 -6.37
C ALA A 58 -10.22 -14.92 -7.09
N GLY A 59 -9.32 -13.94 -7.21
CA GLY A 59 -7.98 -14.13 -7.78
C GLY A 59 -7.05 -15.01 -6.94
N SER A 60 -7.34 -15.22 -5.65
CA SER A 60 -6.59 -16.13 -4.78
C SER A 60 -7.02 -17.59 -4.92
N PHE A 61 -8.20 -17.85 -5.49
CA PHE A 61 -8.60 -19.22 -5.79
C PHE A 61 -7.80 -19.70 -7.00
N ASN A 62 -6.97 -20.73 -6.83
CA ASN A 62 -6.50 -21.51 -7.96
C ASN A 62 -7.64 -22.43 -8.39
N PRO A 63 -8.23 -22.25 -9.59
CA PRO A 63 -9.19 -23.21 -10.11
C PRO A 63 -8.42 -24.43 -10.60
N THR A 64 -7.94 -25.28 -9.69
CA THR A 64 -7.65 -26.66 -10.07
C THR A 64 -8.99 -27.31 -10.41
N GLU A 65 -9.09 -27.72 -11.67
CA GLU A 65 -10.33 -28.10 -12.31
C GLU A 65 -11.07 -29.24 -11.57
N LYS A 66 -12.39 -29.20 -11.69
CA LYS A 66 -13.36 -30.13 -11.09
C LYS A 66 -12.98 -31.60 -11.26
N GLY A 67 -13.03 -32.35 -10.16
CA GLY A 67 -13.29 -33.79 -10.19
C GLY A 67 -12.40 -34.59 -9.26
N GLY A 68 -12.68 -34.54 -7.96
CA GLY A 68 -12.04 -35.44 -7.00
C GLY A 68 -12.39 -35.04 -5.60
N GLU A 69 -13.10 -35.92 -4.91
CA GLU A 69 -13.22 -35.94 -3.46
C GLU A 69 -11.81 -35.99 -2.86
N GLY A 70 -11.22 -34.82 -2.62
CA GLY A 70 -9.90 -34.68 -2.01
C GLY A 70 -10.08 -34.28 -0.56
N LYS A 71 -9.91 -35.25 0.34
CA LYS A 71 -9.80 -35.06 1.78
C LYS A 71 -8.99 -33.81 2.12
N GLN A 72 -9.49 -33.10 3.13
CA GLN A 72 -8.68 -32.31 4.05
C GLN A 72 -7.57 -33.20 4.62
N ASP A 73 -6.43 -33.25 3.94
CA ASP A 73 -5.17 -33.70 4.51
C ASP A 73 -4.12 -32.68 4.09
N SER A 74 -4.25 -31.45 4.61
CA SER A 74 -3.15 -30.47 4.61
C SER A 74 -2.17 -30.84 5.73
N ASP A 75 -1.56 -32.01 5.62
CA ASP A 75 -0.33 -32.39 6.32
C ASP A 75 0.81 -32.53 5.29
N ALA A 76 0.97 -31.47 4.49
CA ALA A 76 2.18 -31.25 3.71
C ALA A 76 2.80 -29.96 4.22
N PRO A 77 4.07 -29.95 4.65
CA PRO A 77 4.76 -28.73 5.00
C PRO A 77 4.95 -27.96 3.69
N SER A 78 4.01 -27.06 3.38
CA SER A 78 4.26 -26.04 2.39
C SER A 78 5.38 -25.19 2.97
N GLU A 79 6.61 -25.47 2.54
CA GLU A 79 7.81 -24.71 2.85
C GLU A 79 7.47 -23.24 2.66
N ALA A 80 7.25 -22.54 3.78
CA ALA A 80 6.93 -21.13 3.79
C ALA A 80 7.98 -20.42 2.93
N SER A 81 7.55 -19.68 1.91
CA SER A 81 8.44 -18.98 0.98
C SER A 81 9.46 -18.14 1.77
N GLU A 82 10.67 -17.96 1.23
CA GLU A 82 11.75 -17.24 1.91
C GLU A 82 11.30 -15.86 2.41
N ALA A 83 10.47 -15.15 1.65
CA ALA A 83 9.87 -13.88 2.05
C ALA A 83 9.00 -13.98 3.33
N VAL A 84 8.24 -15.07 3.49
CA VAL A 84 7.40 -15.32 4.68
C VAL A 84 8.28 -15.68 5.88
N LYS A 85 9.35 -16.45 5.66
CA LYS A 85 10.35 -16.75 6.70
C LYS A 85 11.05 -15.48 7.16
N SER A 86 11.49 -14.60 6.25
CA SER A 86 12.12 -13.31 6.56
C SER A 86 11.19 -12.37 7.33
N LEU A 87 9.92 -12.24 6.93
CA LEU A 87 8.96 -11.37 7.62
C LEU A 87 8.69 -11.85 9.06
N ASN A 88 8.55 -13.17 9.25
CA ASN A 88 8.36 -13.74 10.60
C ASN A 88 9.61 -13.64 11.47
N GLN A 89 10.79 -13.66 10.86
CA GLN A 89 12.08 -13.45 11.53
C GLN A 89 12.18 -12.00 12.03
N GLU A 90 11.93 -11.02 11.16
CA GLU A 90 11.95 -9.58 11.49
C GLU A 90 10.96 -9.25 12.63
N ARG A 91 9.73 -9.78 12.57
CA ARG A 91 8.71 -9.63 13.63
C ARG A 91 9.17 -10.17 15.00
N LYS A 92 10.00 -11.22 15.02
CA LYS A 92 10.54 -11.80 16.26
C LYS A 92 11.74 -11.01 16.77
N ASP A 93 12.56 -10.47 15.87
CA ASP A 93 13.75 -9.70 16.20
C ASP A 93 13.42 -8.28 16.67
N ASP A 94 12.27 -7.70 16.28
CA ASP A 94 11.75 -6.43 16.82
C ASP A 94 11.58 -6.49 18.35
N ASN A 95 11.17 -7.63 18.90
CA ASN A 95 11.05 -7.84 20.36
C ASN A 95 12.40 -7.90 21.10
N ARG A 96 13.53 -8.02 20.38
CA ARG A 96 14.88 -8.14 20.95
C ARG A 96 15.81 -6.95 20.63
N SER A 97 15.46 -6.11 19.65
CA SER A 97 16.38 -5.13 19.04
C SER A 97 16.33 -3.72 19.64
N GLY A 98 15.49 -3.48 20.66
CA GLY A 98 15.37 -2.17 21.30
C GLY A 98 16.68 -1.61 21.89
N SER A 99 17.65 -2.47 22.25
CA SER A 99 18.94 -2.03 22.79
C SER A 99 19.98 -1.69 21.71
N ALA A 100 19.92 -2.32 20.53
CA ALA A 100 20.92 -2.14 19.47
C ALA A 100 20.78 -0.79 18.73
N LEU A 101 19.56 -0.27 18.63
CA LEU A 101 19.30 1.06 18.05
C LEU A 101 19.74 2.19 18.98
N GLN A 102 19.64 1.98 20.29
CA GLN A 102 19.99 2.98 21.30
C GLN A 102 21.51 3.17 21.40
N GLU A 103 22.29 2.09 21.28
CA GLU A 103 23.76 2.11 21.37
C GLU A 103 24.42 2.93 20.23
N GLY A 104 23.81 2.96 19.04
CA GLY A 104 24.28 3.80 17.92
C GLY A 104 23.90 5.29 18.01
N LEU A 105 22.96 5.65 18.89
CA LEU A 105 22.52 7.03 19.15
C LEU A 105 23.32 7.70 20.29
N GLU A 106 23.98 6.91 21.13
CA GLU A 106 24.73 7.38 22.31
C GLU A 106 26.24 7.53 22.08
N ASP A 107 26.78 6.97 20.98
CA ASP A 107 28.15 7.24 20.54
C ASP A 107 28.21 8.63 19.86
N SER A 108 28.19 9.64 20.72
CA SER A 108 28.94 10.88 20.58
C SER A 108 28.89 11.52 19.20
N PHE A 109 28.06 12.54 19.06
CA PHE A 109 28.32 13.62 18.10
C PHE A 109 29.35 14.60 18.70
N PRO A 110 30.67 14.48 18.40
CA PRO A 110 31.55 15.63 18.45
C PRO A 110 32.21 15.85 17.09
N ALA A 111 31.53 16.62 16.25
CA ALA A 111 32.17 17.48 15.26
C ALA A 111 31.22 18.67 15.06
N SER A 112 31.23 19.62 15.99
CA SER A 112 31.95 20.87 15.74
C SER A 112 31.53 21.47 14.40
N ASP A 113 30.31 22.02 14.32
CA ASP A 113 29.98 22.93 13.22
C ASP A 113 31.09 23.99 13.16
N PRO A 114 31.84 24.10 12.05
CA PRO A 114 32.89 25.08 11.96
C PRO A 114 32.26 26.46 12.16
N VAL A 115 32.76 27.22 13.14
CA VAL A 115 32.41 28.62 13.32
C VAL A 115 32.77 29.38 12.03
N SER A 116 31.76 29.67 11.23
CA SER A 116 31.91 30.33 9.94
C SER A 116 32.38 31.77 10.16
N ALA A 117 33.68 32.02 10.01
CA ALA A 117 34.25 33.36 10.01
C ALA A 117 33.94 34.05 8.67
N THR A 118 32.91 34.89 8.64
CA THR A 118 32.65 35.79 7.49
C THR A 118 33.41 37.09 7.70
N TYR A 119 34.57 37.24 7.07
CA TYR A 119 35.24 38.54 6.92
C TYR A 119 34.77 39.18 5.61
N THR A 120 33.99 40.25 5.70
CA THR A 120 33.69 41.13 4.56
C THR A 120 34.74 42.24 4.50
N SER A 121 35.46 42.34 3.37
CA SER A 121 36.36 43.45 3.08
C SER A 121 35.82 44.16 1.84
N THR A 122 35.17 45.30 2.03
CA THR A 122 34.69 46.12 0.90
C THR A 122 35.88 46.89 0.34
N ALA A 123 36.41 46.41 -0.79
CA ALA A 123 37.39 47.09 -1.59
C ALA A 123 36.80 48.39 -2.16
N ALA A 124 37.51 49.49 -1.93
CA ALA A 124 37.17 50.82 -2.38
C ALA A 124 37.36 50.98 -3.89
N THR A 125 36.31 51.40 -4.58
CA THR A 125 36.31 52.19 -5.83
C THR A 125 34.97 52.95 -5.81
N GLU A 126 34.85 54.24 -6.09
CA GLU A 126 35.26 54.90 -7.32
C GLU A 126 35.40 56.41 -7.13
N GLN A 127 36.24 56.94 -8.00
CA GLN A 127 36.55 58.33 -8.26
C GLN A 127 35.30 59.15 -8.57
N LYS A 128 35.27 60.40 -8.11
CA LYS A 128 34.36 61.42 -8.63
C LYS A 128 35.19 62.56 -9.23
N PRO A 129 35.14 62.80 -10.55
CA PRO A 129 35.66 64.02 -11.14
C PRO A 129 34.61 65.14 -11.08
N GLU A 130 35.08 66.38 -10.98
CA GLU A 130 34.50 67.66 -11.44
C GLU A 130 34.72 68.77 -10.40
N GLN A 131 35.00 70.03 -10.72
CA GLN A 131 35.48 70.83 -11.85
C GLN A 131 35.72 72.23 -11.25
N ASN A 132 36.71 72.97 -11.75
CA ASN A 132 36.93 74.42 -11.71
C ASN A 132 36.19 75.34 -10.70
N HIS A 133 36.97 76.17 -9.98
CA HIS A 133 37.01 77.64 -10.11
C HIS A 133 38.30 78.20 -9.46
#